data_AF-A0A0D6LZZ1-F1
#
_entry.id   AF-A0A0D6LZZ1-F1
#
_cell.length_a   1.000
_cell.length_b   1.000
_cell.length_c   1.000
_cell.angle_alpha   90.00
_cell.angle_beta   90.00
_cell.angle_gamma   90.00
#
_symmetry.space_group_name_H-M   'P 1'
#
loop_
_entity.id
_entity.type
_entity.pdbx_description
1 polymer ?
#
loop_
_entity_poly.entity_id
_entity_poly.type
_entity_poly.pdbx_seq_one_letter_code
_entity_poly.pdbx_strand_id
1 'polypeptide(L)'
;MRNHLGTYECKLCLTLHNNEGSYLAHTQGKKHQSNLARRAAKEAQEQPFLPAPAQPKVELRKFVKIGRPGYKVTRERDPATGQQALLFQIDYPEIAEGVQPRHRFMSAYEQKIQPPDKRWQYLLFAAEPYETIGFKIPSREVDKSEKFWTMWNKDTKQFFLQVRIKFYLWVTLKCNLSCLSLHCFCFICP
;
A
#
# COMPACT_ATOMS: atom_id res chain seq x y z
N MET A 1 31.57 -4.80 7.68
CA MET A 1 30.97 -4.41 8.98
C MET A 1 32.09 -4.20 9.97
N ARG A 2 31.96 -3.25 10.91
CA ARG A 2 32.98 -3.03 11.94
C ARG A 2 32.68 -3.93 13.14
N ASN A 3 33.70 -4.63 13.63
CA ASN A 3 33.56 -5.43 14.85
C ASN A 3 33.81 -4.58 16.10
N HIS A 4 33.63 -5.18 17.28
CA HIS A 4 33.82 -4.53 18.58
C HIS A 4 35.29 -4.15 18.88
N LEU A 5 36.24 -4.68 18.08
CA LEU A 5 37.67 -4.36 18.16
C LEU A 5 38.08 -3.25 17.16
N GLY A 6 37.12 -2.70 16.43
CA GLY A 6 37.35 -1.60 15.49
C GLY A 6 37.90 -2.01 14.13
N THR A 7 38.12 -3.30 13.85
CA THR A 7 38.56 -3.83 12.54
C THR A 7 37.35 -4.18 11.65
N TYR A 8 37.60 -4.32 10.34
CA TYR A 8 36.56 -4.61 9.36
C TYR A 8 36.48 -6.11 9.07
N GLU A 9 35.31 -6.70 9.23
CA GLU A 9 35.11 -8.11 8.95
C GLU A 9 34.11 -8.34 7.81
N CYS A 10 34.37 -9.38 7.03
CA CYS A 10 33.46 -9.90 6.01
C CYS A 10 32.80 -11.19 6.51
N LYS A 11 31.54 -11.10 6.95
CA LYS A 11 30.78 -12.27 7.45
C LYS A 11 30.49 -13.34 6.39
N LEU A 12 30.58 -13.00 5.10
CA LEU A 12 30.41 -13.96 4.02
C LEU A 12 31.66 -14.82 3.81
N CYS A 13 32.84 -14.23 3.97
CA CYS A 13 34.12 -14.90 3.72
C CYS A 13 34.90 -15.24 5.00
N LEU A 14 34.42 -14.80 6.16
CA LEU A 14 35.08 -14.91 7.46
C LEU A 14 36.52 -14.34 7.44
N THR A 15 36.72 -13.25 6.70
CA THR A 15 38.01 -12.56 6.59
C THR A 15 38.01 -11.27 7.39
N LEU A 16 39.13 -11.00 8.05
CA LEU A 16 39.41 -9.76 8.78
C LEU A 16 40.27 -8.83 7.90
N HIS A 17 39.94 -7.55 7.93
CA HIS A 17 40.59 -6.49 7.17
C HIS A 17 40.95 -5.35 8.13
N ASN A 18 42.19 -4.89 8.05
CA ASN A 18 42.69 -3.83 8.93
C ASN A 18 42.19 -2.43 8.51
N ASN A 19 42.02 -2.21 7.20
CA ASN A 19 41.67 -0.92 6.62
C ASN A 19 40.38 -1.04 5.81
N GLU A 20 39.58 0.03 5.75
CA GLU A 20 38.34 0.08 4.96
C GLU A 20 38.59 -0.19 3.47
N GLY A 21 39.66 0.35 2.90
CA GLY A 21 40.03 0.10 1.51
C GLY A 21 40.31 -1.37 1.20
N SER A 22 40.92 -2.11 2.14
CA SER A 22 41.14 -3.56 2.00
C SER A 22 39.82 -4.33 2.02
N TYR A 23 38.87 -3.91 2.85
CA TYR A 23 37.53 -4.50 2.92
C TYR A 23 36.75 -4.26 1.62
N LEU A 24 36.78 -3.03 1.09
CA LEU A 24 36.11 -2.70 -0.19
C LEU A 24 36.68 -3.50 -1.36
N ALA A 25 38.01 -3.55 -1.50
CA ALA A 25 38.67 -4.35 -2.54
C ALA A 25 38.33 -5.84 -2.42
N HIS A 26 38.21 -6.37 -1.19
CA HIS A 26 37.79 -7.74 -0.95
C HIS A 26 36.35 -8.00 -1.43
N THR A 27 35.39 -7.12 -1.18
CA THR A 27 33.99 -7.29 -1.63
C THR A 27 33.84 -7.34 -3.15
N GLN A 28 34.72 -6.66 -3.87
CA GLN A 28 34.77 -6.67 -5.33
C GLN A 28 35.59 -7.84 -5.89
N GLY A 29 36.30 -8.59 -5.03
CA GLY A 29 37.14 -9.71 -5.42
C GLY A 29 36.37 -10.96 -5.85
N LYS A 30 36.93 -11.72 -6.80
CA LYS A 30 36.31 -12.94 -7.36
C LYS A 30 35.93 -13.98 -6.30
N LYS A 31 36.74 -14.13 -5.24
CA LYS A 31 36.50 -15.08 -4.13
C LYS A 31 35.27 -14.70 -3.31
N HIS A 32 35.03 -13.41 -3.11
CA HIS A 32 33.86 -12.93 -2.40
C HIS A 32 32.59 -13.17 -3.22
N GLN A 33 32.64 -12.82 -4.50
CA GLN A 33 31.54 -13.02 -5.44
C GLN A 33 31.17 -14.49 -5.62
N SER A 34 32.15 -15.40 -5.68
CA SER A 34 31.87 -16.84 -5.79
C SER A 34 31.25 -17.43 -4.52
N ASN A 35 31.66 -16.96 -3.34
CA ASN A 35 31.01 -17.34 -2.07
C ASN A 35 29.58 -16.81 -1.99
N LEU A 36 29.31 -15.62 -2.54
CA LEU A 36 27.98 -15.04 -2.60
C LEU A 36 27.04 -15.88 -3.47
N ALA A 37 27.51 -16.26 -4.67
CA ALA A 37 26.76 -17.16 -5.55
C ALA A 37 26.50 -18.53 -4.90
N ARG A 38 27.49 -19.09 -4.18
CA ARG A 38 27.35 -20.37 -3.48
C ARG A 38 26.32 -20.30 -2.34
N ARG A 39 26.31 -19.19 -1.59
CA ARG A 39 25.31 -18.98 -0.52
C ARG A 39 23.92 -18.83 -1.11
N ALA A 40 23.75 -18.05 -2.17
CA ALA A 40 22.46 -17.90 -2.85
C ALA A 40 21.92 -19.26 -3.37
N ALA A 41 22.79 -20.12 -3.91
CA ALA A 41 22.40 -21.45 -4.35
C ALA A 41 21.99 -22.36 -3.17
N LYS A 42 22.68 -22.29 -2.03
CA LYS A 42 22.33 -23.05 -0.83
C LYS A 42 21.04 -22.56 -0.19
N GLU A 43 20.83 -21.24 -0.09
CA GLU A 43 19.58 -20.65 0.40
C GLU A 43 18.39 -21.00 -0.51
N ALA A 44 18.60 -21.09 -1.82
CA ALA A 44 17.59 -21.57 -2.76
C ALA A 44 17.26 -23.06 -2.59
N GLN A 45 18.20 -23.88 -2.12
CA GLN A 45 17.96 -25.31 -1.81
C GLN A 45 17.31 -25.52 -0.43
N GLU A 46 17.67 -24.71 0.56
CA GLU A 46 17.13 -24.77 1.93
C GLU A 46 15.77 -24.07 2.06
N GLN A 47 15.37 -23.24 1.10
CA GLN A 47 13.99 -22.77 1.03
C GLN A 47 13.06 -23.98 0.88
N PRO A 48 12.10 -24.17 1.82
CA PRO A 48 11.08 -25.19 1.65
C PRO A 48 10.42 -24.97 0.29
N PHE A 49 10.49 -25.97 -0.58
CA PHE A 49 9.79 -26.00 -1.86
C PHE A 49 8.29 -26.09 -1.57
N LEU A 50 7.70 -24.99 -1.12
CA LEU A 50 6.35 -24.67 -1.53
C LEU A 50 6.47 -24.43 -3.02
N PRO A 51 5.76 -25.15 -3.90
CA PRO A 51 5.76 -24.83 -5.32
C PRO A 51 5.32 -23.38 -5.43
N ALA A 52 6.29 -22.49 -5.65
CA ALA A 52 6.00 -21.10 -5.91
C ALA A 52 5.22 -21.13 -7.24
N PRO A 53 3.96 -20.70 -7.27
CA PRO A 53 3.26 -20.57 -8.54
C PRO A 53 4.15 -19.69 -9.40
N ALA A 54 4.53 -20.19 -10.58
CA ALA A 54 5.32 -19.45 -11.55
C ALA A 54 4.63 -18.09 -11.72
N GLN A 55 5.20 -17.05 -11.13
CA GLN A 55 4.63 -15.72 -11.22
C GLN A 55 4.65 -15.38 -12.70
N PRO A 56 3.48 -15.28 -13.36
CA PRO A 56 3.47 -14.89 -14.76
C PRO A 56 4.19 -13.54 -14.82
N LYS A 57 5.22 -13.46 -15.65
CA LYS A 57 5.91 -12.21 -15.93
C LYS A 57 4.91 -11.35 -16.70
N VAL A 58 4.03 -10.66 -15.97
CA VAL A 58 3.06 -9.75 -16.55
C VAL A 58 3.88 -8.62 -17.14
N GLU A 59 3.96 -8.56 -18.45
CA GLU A 59 4.56 -7.43 -19.15
C GLU A 59 3.77 -6.18 -18.74
N LEU A 60 4.44 -5.32 -17.98
CA LEU A 60 3.89 -4.05 -17.53
C LEU A 60 3.74 -3.17 -18.77
N ARG A 61 2.52 -3.12 -19.30
CA ARG A 61 2.17 -2.19 -20.37
C ARG A 61 2.35 -0.77 -19.85
N LYS A 62 3.17 0.02 -20.54
CA LYS A 62 3.48 1.41 -20.16
C LYS A 62 2.52 2.34 -20.88
N PHE A 63 1.67 3.02 -20.13
CA PHE A 63 0.71 4.00 -20.65
C PHE A 63 1.04 5.41 -20.16
N VAL A 64 0.64 6.41 -20.95
CA VAL A 64 0.67 7.81 -20.53
C VAL A 64 -0.50 8.02 -19.57
N LYS A 65 -0.22 8.48 -18.35
CA LYS A 65 -1.25 8.72 -17.33
C LYS A 65 -2.00 10.02 -17.64
N ILE A 66 -3.33 9.95 -17.66
CA ILE A 66 -4.21 11.08 -18.04
C ILE A 66 -4.36 12.08 -16.88
N GLY A 67 -4.23 11.61 -15.63
CA GLY A 67 -4.32 12.44 -14.43
C GLY A 67 -5.18 11.80 -13.35
N ARG A 68 -5.77 12.63 -12.49
CA ARG A 68 -6.58 12.19 -11.35
C ARG A 68 -8.06 12.05 -11.73
N PRO A 69 -8.72 10.94 -11.35
CA PRO A 69 -10.15 10.76 -11.60
C PRO A 69 -10.99 11.64 -10.68
N GLY A 70 -12.21 11.97 -11.12
CA GLY A 70 -13.20 12.67 -10.31
C GLY A 70 -13.74 11.75 -9.21
N TYR A 71 -13.99 12.28 -8.02
CA TYR A 71 -14.54 11.49 -6.91
C TYR A 71 -15.53 12.28 -6.06
N LYS A 72 -16.48 11.55 -5.47
CA LYS A 72 -17.44 12.04 -4.48
C LYS A 72 -17.53 11.06 -3.31
N VAL A 73 -17.50 11.59 -2.10
CA VAL A 73 -17.59 10.78 -0.87
C VAL A 73 -18.82 11.20 -0.07
N THR A 74 -19.74 10.28 0.13
CA THR A 74 -20.96 10.49 0.91
C THR A 74 -20.89 9.69 2.20
N ARG A 75 -21.32 10.29 3.30
CA ARG A 75 -21.48 9.60 4.59
C ARG A 75 -22.94 9.18 4.71
N GLU A 76 -23.17 7.89 4.82
CA GLU A 76 -24.50 7.31 5.02
C GLU A 76 -24.63 6.74 6.43
N ARG A 77 -25.85 6.71 6.95
CA ARG A 77 -26.17 6.10 8.23
C ARG A 77 -27.35 5.16 8.03
N ASP A 78 -27.17 3.91 8.39
CA ASP A 78 -28.25 2.92 8.38
C ASP A 78 -29.22 3.26 9.52
N PRO A 79 -30.51 3.54 9.24
CA PRO A 79 -31.49 3.88 10.26
C PRO A 79 -31.81 2.70 11.20
N ALA A 80 -31.66 1.45 10.75
CA ALA A 80 -32.03 0.27 11.53
C ALA A 80 -30.91 -0.15 12.50
N THR A 81 -29.66 -0.15 12.02
CA THR A 81 -28.51 -0.61 12.81
C THR A 81 -27.70 0.54 13.42
N GLY A 82 -27.98 1.79 13.04
CA GLY A 82 -27.20 2.96 13.43
C GLY A 82 -25.77 2.97 12.88
N GLN A 83 -25.40 2.00 12.04
CA GLN A 83 -24.07 1.86 11.48
C GLN A 83 -23.79 2.99 10.50
N GLN A 84 -22.58 3.55 10.57
CA GLN A 84 -22.13 4.55 9.61
C GLN A 84 -21.44 3.86 8.43
N ALA A 85 -21.73 4.33 7.23
CA ALA A 85 -21.12 3.87 6.00
C ALA A 85 -20.50 5.05 5.24
N LEU A 86 -19.40 4.77 4.54
CA LEU A 86 -18.81 5.68 3.57
C LEU A 86 -19.08 5.12 2.18
N LEU A 87 -19.74 5.91 1.36
CA LEU A 87 -19.96 5.63 -0.06
C LEU A 87 -18.97 6.44 -0.88
N PHE A 88 -18.10 5.74 -1.59
CA PHE A 88 -17.17 6.31 -2.55
C PHE A 88 -17.75 6.15 -3.95
N GLN A 89 -17.86 7.25 -4.67
CA GLN A 89 -18.25 7.32 -6.07
C GLN A 89 -17.06 7.89 -6.83
N ILE A 90 -16.55 7.15 -7.82
CA ILE A 90 -15.38 7.56 -8.59
C ILE A 90 -15.72 7.47 -10.07
N ASP A 91 -15.52 8.57 -10.78
CA ASP A 91 -15.83 8.71 -12.20
C ASP A 91 -14.55 8.48 -13.04
N TYR A 92 -14.62 7.54 -13.98
CA TYR A 92 -13.52 7.17 -14.87
C TYR A 92 -13.92 7.31 -16.36
N PRO A 93 -14.18 8.52 -16.87
CA PRO A 93 -14.72 8.73 -18.22
C PRO A 93 -13.83 8.16 -19.34
N GLU A 94 -12.51 8.13 -19.15
CA GLU A 94 -11.51 7.69 -20.14
C GLU A 94 -10.75 6.43 -19.68
N ILE A 95 -11.45 5.44 -19.10
CA ILE A 95 -10.83 4.15 -18.73
C ILE A 95 -10.49 3.29 -19.96
N ALA A 96 -9.39 2.54 -19.88
CA ALA A 96 -9.01 1.58 -20.91
C ALA A 96 -10.05 0.45 -21.05
N GLU A 97 -10.29 0.00 -22.29
CA GLU A 97 -11.27 -1.05 -22.57
C GLU A 97 -10.88 -2.38 -21.89
N GLY A 98 -11.86 -3.00 -21.22
CA GLY A 98 -11.66 -4.27 -20.52
C GLY A 98 -10.98 -4.15 -19.15
N VAL A 99 -10.61 -2.95 -18.70
CA VAL A 99 -10.03 -2.73 -17.36
C VAL A 99 -11.14 -2.42 -16.35
N GLN A 100 -11.11 -3.10 -15.20
CA GLN A 100 -11.97 -2.81 -14.07
C GLN A 100 -11.17 -2.11 -12.97
N PRO A 101 -11.71 -1.02 -12.36
CA PRO A 101 -11.08 -0.39 -11.20
C PRO A 101 -10.89 -1.36 -10.04
N ARG A 102 -9.72 -1.30 -9.39
CA ARG A 102 -9.38 -2.11 -8.23
C ARG A 102 -9.23 -1.22 -7.00
N HIS A 103 -9.52 -1.76 -5.84
CA HIS A 103 -9.35 -1.07 -4.56
C HIS A 103 -8.56 -1.93 -3.58
N ARG A 104 -7.83 -1.28 -2.66
CA ARG A 104 -7.05 -1.95 -1.61
C ARG A 104 -6.97 -1.09 -0.36
N PHE A 105 -7.06 -1.72 0.81
CA PHE A 105 -6.68 -1.10 2.07
C PHE A 105 -5.16 -1.21 2.27
N MET A 106 -4.54 -0.08 2.58
CA MET A 106 -3.12 0.06 2.87
C MET A 106 -2.97 0.56 4.31
N SER A 107 -2.06 -0.07 5.07
CA SER A 107 -1.73 0.38 6.42
C SER A 107 -0.84 1.63 6.39
N ALA A 108 -0.83 2.41 7.46
CA ALA A 108 0.00 3.61 7.54
C ALA A 108 1.52 3.33 7.47
N TYR A 109 1.97 2.11 7.74
CA TYR A 109 3.38 1.71 7.68
C TYR A 109 3.88 1.40 6.25
N GLU A 110 2.96 1.11 5.32
CA GLU A 110 3.31 0.82 3.92
C GLU A 110 3.59 2.09 3.11
N GLN A 111 3.03 3.22 3.52
CA GLN A 111 3.18 4.51 2.86
C GLN A 111 4.54 5.14 3.20
N LYS A 112 5.23 5.73 2.20
CA LYS A 112 6.54 6.39 2.39
C LYS A 112 6.50 7.92 2.42
N ILE A 113 5.31 8.52 2.27
CA ILE A 113 5.15 9.96 2.07
C ILE A 113 5.06 10.71 3.40
N GLN A 114 4.24 10.20 4.30
CA GLN A 114 3.97 10.81 5.60
C GLN A 114 4.48 9.91 6.71
N PRO A 115 4.73 10.47 7.91
CA PRO A 115 5.03 9.68 9.08
C PRO A 115 3.92 8.64 9.34
N PRO A 116 4.28 7.39 9.68
CA PRO A 116 3.30 6.32 9.84
C PRO A 116 2.46 6.49 11.12
N ASP A 117 1.18 6.80 10.95
CA ASP A 117 0.20 6.92 12.04
C ASP A 117 -0.75 5.71 12.09
N LYS A 118 -0.65 4.87 13.13
CA LYS A 118 -1.51 3.67 13.31
C LYS A 118 -3.01 3.97 13.44
N ARG A 119 -3.39 5.20 13.79
CA ARG A 119 -4.80 5.62 13.95
C ARG A 119 -5.54 5.70 12.61
N TRP A 120 -4.80 5.66 11.50
CA TRP A 120 -5.32 5.85 10.16
C TRP A 120 -4.99 4.65 9.27
N GLN A 121 -5.88 4.39 8.33
CA GLN A 121 -5.72 3.47 7.22
C GLN A 121 -5.96 4.25 5.93
N TYR A 122 -5.42 3.75 4.83
CA TYR A 122 -5.57 4.38 3.53
C TYR A 122 -6.32 3.44 2.60
N LEU A 123 -7.40 3.92 2.00
CA LEU A 123 -8.14 3.19 0.98
C LEU A 123 -7.71 3.70 -0.39
N LEU A 124 -7.06 2.84 -1.15
CA LEU A 124 -6.53 3.13 -2.47
C LEU A 124 -7.49 2.65 -3.55
N PHE A 125 -7.63 3.43 -4.61
CA PHE A 125 -8.29 3.03 -5.84
C PHE A 125 -7.33 3.22 -7.01
N ALA A 126 -7.24 2.20 -7.85
CA ALA A 126 -6.38 2.18 -9.01
C ALA A 126 -7.17 1.72 -10.23
N ALA A 127 -7.09 2.50 -11.30
CA ALA A 127 -7.61 2.14 -12.62
C ALA A 127 -6.65 2.72 -13.67
N GLU A 128 -6.31 1.93 -14.68
CA GLU A 128 -5.49 2.38 -15.80
C GLU A 128 -6.38 3.15 -16.81
N PRO A 129 -5.96 4.32 -17.34
CA PRO A 129 -4.66 5.02 -17.24
C PRO A 129 -4.62 6.13 -16.17
N TYR A 130 -5.56 6.13 -15.22
CA TYR A 130 -5.64 7.15 -14.18
C TYR A 130 -4.57 6.97 -13.10
N GLU A 131 -4.31 8.06 -12.38
CA GLU A 131 -3.51 8.01 -11.16
C GLU A 131 -4.25 7.30 -10.04
N THR A 132 -3.50 6.55 -9.23
CA THR A 132 -4.03 5.93 -8.01
C THR A 132 -4.41 7.02 -7.02
N ILE A 133 -5.67 7.01 -6.58
CA ILE A 133 -6.15 7.91 -5.52
C ILE A 133 -6.19 7.19 -4.18
N GLY A 134 -5.96 7.92 -3.09
CA GLY A 134 -5.96 7.39 -1.73
C GLY A 134 -6.76 8.23 -0.77
N PHE A 135 -7.65 7.58 -0.01
CA PHE A 135 -8.46 8.24 1.02
C PHE A 135 -7.99 7.83 2.42
N LYS A 136 -7.78 8.82 3.27
CA LYS A 136 -7.45 8.61 4.69
C LYS A 136 -8.71 8.29 5.47
N ILE A 137 -8.76 7.10 6.05
CA ILE A 137 -9.90 6.56 6.81
C ILE A 137 -9.41 6.23 8.23
N PRO A 138 -10.20 6.47 9.28
CA PRO A 138 -9.84 6.04 10.63
C PRO A 138 -9.68 4.51 10.69
N SER A 139 -8.61 4.05 11.34
CA SER A 139 -8.31 2.63 11.56
C SER A 139 -9.26 2.03 12.58
N ARG A 140 -10.49 1.78 12.17
CA ARG A 140 -11.52 1.09 12.97
C ARG A 140 -11.80 -0.28 12.36
N GLU A 141 -12.35 -1.17 13.15
CA GLU A 141 -12.75 -2.50 12.67
C GLU A 141 -13.81 -2.34 11.58
N VAL A 142 -13.42 -2.72 10.36
CA VAL A 142 -14.32 -2.87 9.23
C VAL A 142 -14.86 -4.30 9.29
N ASP A 143 -16.19 -4.45 9.29
CA ASP A 143 -16.82 -5.77 9.31
C ASP A 143 -16.50 -6.52 8.01
N LYS A 144 -15.56 -7.46 8.10
CA LYS A 144 -15.10 -8.25 6.96
C LYS A 144 -16.06 -9.37 6.53
N SER A 145 -17.07 -9.67 7.35
CA SER A 145 -17.90 -10.86 7.19
C SER A 145 -18.92 -10.76 6.07
N GLU A 146 -19.49 -9.57 5.74
CA GLU A 146 -20.65 -9.56 4.82
C GLU A 146 -21.06 -8.18 4.22
N LYS A 147 -20.24 -7.13 4.31
CA LYS A 147 -20.71 -5.74 4.08
C LYS A 147 -19.84 -4.88 3.15
N PHE A 148 -18.99 -5.48 2.33
CA PHE A 148 -18.33 -4.77 1.23
C PHE A 148 -19.21 -4.83 -0.01
N TRP A 149 -19.77 -3.69 -0.40
CA TRP A 149 -20.53 -3.59 -1.64
C TRP A 149 -19.70 -2.81 -2.65
N THR A 150 -19.37 -3.46 -3.77
CA THR A 150 -18.72 -2.82 -4.92
C THR A 150 -19.57 -2.99 -6.16
N MET A 151 -19.71 -1.92 -6.92
CA MET A 151 -20.43 -1.92 -8.18
C MET A 151 -19.63 -1.13 -9.22
N TRP A 152 -19.47 -1.72 -10.40
CA TRP A 152 -18.81 -1.08 -11.55
C TRP A 152 -19.82 -0.97 -12.68
N ASN A 153 -20.22 0.26 -13.00
CA ASN A 153 -21.09 0.54 -14.14
C ASN A 153 -20.23 0.80 -15.37
N LYS A 154 -20.25 -0.11 -16.33
CA LYS A 154 -19.46 0.00 -17.58
C LYS A 154 -19.96 1.13 -18.49
N ASP A 155 -21.27 1.38 -18.50
CA ASP A 155 -21.89 2.38 -19.37
C ASP A 155 -21.59 3.81 -18.92
N THR A 156 -21.81 4.09 -17.62
CA THR A 156 -21.52 5.41 -17.03
C THR A 156 -20.06 5.57 -16.63
N LYS A 157 -19.28 4.48 -16.64
CA LYS A 157 -17.88 4.40 -16.19
C LYS A 157 -17.70 4.90 -14.75
N GLN A 158 -18.66 4.57 -13.89
CA GLN A 158 -18.66 4.95 -12.48
C GLN A 158 -18.41 3.75 -11.58
N PHE A 159 -17.47 3.92 -10.66
CA PHE A 159 -17.15 2.93 -9.64
C PHE A 159 -17.73 3.34 -8.30
N PHE A 160 -18.49 2.43 -7.70
CA PHE A 160 -19.07 2.59 -6.38
C PHE A 160 -18.44 1.60 -5.41
N LEU A 161 -18.02 2.09 -4.25
CA LEU A 161 -17.60 1.26 -3.13
C LEU A 161 -18.26 1.79 -1.86
N GLN A 162 -19.00 0.92 -1.18
CA GLN A 162 -19.58 1.20 0.13
C GLN A 162 -18.83 0.41 1.19
N VAL A 163 -18.28 1.13 2.17
CA VAL A 163 -17.60 0.57 3.33
C VAL A 163 -18.37 0.92 4.59
N ARG A 164 -18.79 -0.10 5.33
CA ARG A 164 -19.45 0.10 6.64
C ARG A 164 -18.40 0.08 7.73
N ILE A 165 -18.42 1.10 8.58
CA ILE A 165 -17.47 1.26 9.69
C ILE A 165 -18.26 1.16 10.98
N LYS A 166 -17.79 0.31 11.90
CA LYS A 166 -18.32 0.28 13.26
C LYS A 166 -17.95 1.57 13.98
N PHE A 167 -18.92 2.47 14.11
CA PHE A 167 -18.81 3.64 14.97
C PHE A 167 -19.48 3.29 16.30
N TYR A 168 -18.70 2.84 17.28
CA TYR A 168 -19.21 2.80 18.64
C TYR A 168 -19.52 4.23 19.08
N LEU A 169 -20.73 4.38 19.62
CA LEU A 169 -21.35 5.61 20.10
C LEU A 169 -20.34 6.41 20.93
N TRP A 170 -19.83 7.53 20.38
CA TRP A 170 -19.37 8.59 21.26
C TRP A 170 -20.62 9.32 21.70
N VAL A 171 -20.91 9.20 23.00
CA VAL A 171 -21.79 10.11 23.72
C VAL A 171 -21.51 11.52 23.21
N THR A 172 -22.55 12.17 22.70
CA THR A 172 -22.58 13.59 22.34
C THR A 172 -22.21 14.42 23.56
N LEU A 173 -20.92 14.68 23.79
CA LEU A 173 -20.52 15.89 24.47
C LEU A 173 -20.79 17.03 23.50
N LYS A 174 -21.93 17.69 23.71
CA LYS A 174 -22.25 19.00 23.15
C LYS A 174 -21.01 19.90 23.30
N CYS A 175 -20.28 20.09 22.21
CA CYS A 175 -19.40 21.23 22.07
C CYS A 175 -20.03 22.11 20.99
N ASN A 176 -20.76 23.12 21.45
CA ASN A 176 -21.18 24.25 20.64
C ASN A 176 -19.94 24.93 20.08
N LEU A 177 -19.51 24.56 18.88
CA LEU A 177 -18.75 25.45 18.02
C LEU A 177 -19.06 25.11 16.57
N SER A 178 -19.85 26.00 15.97
CA SER A 178 -19.99 26.20 14.54
C SER A 178 -18.62 26.24 13.86
N CYS A 179 -18.29 25.19 13.11
CA CYS A 179 -17.33 25.31 12.02
C CYS A 179 -17.62 24.23 10.97
N LEU A 180 -18.50 24.56 10.03
CA LEU A 180 -18.59 23.89 8.74
C LEU A 180 -17.25 24.07 8.02
N SER A 181 -16.41 23.04 7.99
CA SER A 181 -15.45 22.82 6.90
C SER A 181 -14.86 21.42 7.02
N LEU A 182 -15.55 20.45 6.41
CA LEU A 182 -15.02 19.12 6.15
C LEU A 182 -14.06 19.19 4.95
N HIS A 183 -12.88 19.78 5.15
CA HIS A 183 -11.77 19.56 4.21
C HIS A 183 -11.21 18.14 4.45
N CYS A 184 -11.70 17.19 3.65
CA CYS A 184 -10.97 15.96 3.38
C CYS A 184 -9.66 16.36 2.68
N PHE A 185 -8.57 16.46 3.44
CA PHE A 185 -7.25 16.71 2.89
C PHE A 185 -6.84 15.52 2.00
N CYS A 186 -6.98 15.74 0.69
CA CYS A 186 -6.43 14.91 -0.36
C CYS A 186 -4.90 15.01 -0.26
N PHE A 187 -4.27 14.03 0.40
CA PHE A 187 -2.81 13.98 0.39
C PHE A 187 -2.33 13.40 -0.92
N ILE A 188 -1.90 14.32 -1.77
CA ILE A 188 -1.01 14.18 -2.90
C ILE A 188 0.03 13.08 -2.61
N CYS A 189 0.11 12.09 -3.48
CA CYS A 189 1.33 11.32 -3.66
C CYS A 189 2.00 11.82 -4.94
N PRO A 190 3.31 12.15 -4.91
CA PRO A 190 4.12 12.29 -6.12
C PRO A 190 4.22 10.95 -6.88
#